data_AF-A0A9Q3PPU0-F1
#
_entry.id   AF-A0A9Q3PPU0-F1
#
_cell.length_a   1.000
_cell.length_b   1.000
_cell.length_c   1.000
_cell.angle_alpha   90.00
_cell.angle_beta   90.00
_cell.angle_gamma   90.00
#
_symmetry.space_group_name_H-M   'P 1'
#
loop_
_entity.id
_entity.type
_entity.pdbx_description
1 polymer ?
#
loop_
_entity_poly.entity_id
_entity_poly.type
_entity_poly.pdbx_seq_one_letter_code
_entity_poly.pdbx_strand_id
1 'polypeptide(L)'
;MAQALFNEAPKLKEWPHFSGEGKYYHMEFIRGIDIIKEDFELPERLVTARFNTLFTKSAHRLVEKAFKSSKFNADKDRDLPWFFQQKGRLTALYPDMSEFMVHRKILTQCGGDLEHSVKSRTTEQSSAEDTINILEEVTTRTKMVLGG
;
A
#
# COMPACT_ATOMS: atom_id res chain seq x y z
N MET A 1 38.06 1.63 -14.60
CA MET A 1 37.15 1.01 -15.59
C MET A 1 35.69 1.26 -15.21
N ALA A 2 35.27 0.98 -13.98
CA ALA A 2 33.90 1.24 -13.48
C ALA A 2 33.30 2.63 -13.83
N GLN A 3 34.07 3.72 -13.71
CA GLN A 3 33.57 5.07 -14.00
C GLN A 3 33.24 5.33 -15.48
N ALA A 4 33.86 4.58 -16.41
CA ALA A 4 33.59 4.71 -17.84
C ALA A 4 32.28 4.03 -18.22
N LEU A 5 32.06 2.80 -17.72
CA LEU A 5 30.81 2.04 -17.94
C LEU A 5 29.60 2.76 -17.33
N PHE A 6 29.77 3.39 -16.17
CA PHE A 6 28.72 4.20 -15.55
C PHE A 6 28.21 5.33 -16.46
N ASN A 7 29.10 5.99 -17.21
CA ASN A 7 28.74 7.09 -18.10
C ASN A 7 28.07 6.62 -19.40
N GLU A 8 28.22 5.34 -19.74
CA GLU A 8 27.61 4.69 -20.90
C GLU A 8 26.25 4.05 -20.58
N ALA A 9 25.85 4.05 -19.30
CA ALA A 9 24.59 3.48 -18.86
C ALA A 9 23.39 4.14 -19.58
N PRO A 10 22.38 3.35 -19.99
CA PRO A 10 21.21 3.84 -20.70
C PRO A 10 20.47 4.87 -19.85
N LYS A 11 19.80 5.80 -20.54
CA LYS A 11 19.00 6.82 -19.88
C LYS A 11 17.87 6.15 -19.12
N LEU A 12 17.45 6.73 -18.00
CA LEU A 12 16.43 6.15 -17.13
C LEU A 12 15.11 5.80 -17.84
N LYS A 13 14.75 6.55 -18.88
CA LYS A 13 13.59 6.29 -19.76
C LYS A 13 13.67 4.99 -20.57
N GLU A 14 14.87 4.44 -20.76
CA GLU A 14 15.15 3.21 -21.50
C GLU A 14 15.23 1.99 -20.57
N TRP A 15 15.18 2.20 -19.25
CA TRP A 15 15.14 1.11 -18.29
C TRP A 15 13.78 0.40 -18.33
N PRO A 16 13.72 -0.88 -17.92
CA PRO A 16 12.45 -1.56 -17.77
C PRO A 16 11.60 -0.79 -16.75
N HIS A 17 10.34 -0.52 -17.09
CA HIS A 17 9.38 0.09 -16.18
C HIS A 17 8.45 -1.02 -15.68
N PHE A 18 8.23 -1.07 -14.38
CA PHE A 18 7.32 -2.04 -13.80
C PHE A 18 5.92 -1.47 -13.71
N SER A 19 5.03 -2.05 -14.51
CA SER A 19 3.61 -1.74 -14.46
C SER A 19 2.77 -2.78 -13.68
N GLY A 20 3.35 -3.84 -13.12
CA GLY A 20 2.63 -4.86 -12.33
C GLY A 20 1.30 -5.42 -12.89
N GLU A 21 1.06 -5.30 -14.20
CA GLU A 21 -0.15 -5.73 -14.89
C GLU A 21 0.14 -6.98 -15.72
N GLY A 22 -0.14 -8.15 -15.17
CA GLY A 22 -0.03 -9.45 -15.86
C GLY A 22 0.86 -10.44 -15.10
N LYS A 23 0.90 -11.68 -15.57
CA LYS A 23 1.57 -12.78 -14.88
C LYS A 23 3.07 -12.74 -15.17
N TYR A 24 3.91 -12.76 -14.14
CA TYR A 24 5.38 -12.79 -14.20
C TYR A 24 6.13 -11.49 -14.56
N TYR A 25 5.47 -10.34 -14.69
CA TYR A 25 6.13 -9.04 -14.94
C TYR A 25 7.21 -8.64 -13.92
N HIS A 26 7.11 -9.13 -12.68
CA HIS A 26 8.12 -8.83 -11.65
C HIS A 26 9.43 -9.56 -11.94
N MET A 27 9.39 -10.79 -12.47
CA MET A 27 10.60 -11.55 -12.81
C MET A 27 11.33 -10.93 -14.00
N GLU A 28 10.59 -10.50 -15.02
CA GLU A 28 11.17 -9.80 -16.18
C GLU A 28 11.74 -8.44 -15.80
N PHE A 29 11.04 -7.70 -14.94
CA PHE A 29 11.54 -6.43 -14.41
C PHE A 29 12.81 -6.63 -13.58
N ILE A 30 12.80 -7.54 -12.60
CA ILE A 30 13.97 -7.84 -11.76
C ILE A 30 15.15 -8.24 -12.64
N ARG A 31 14.95 -9.19 -13.56
CA ARG A 31 15.99 -9.62 -14.49
C ARG A 31 16.53 -8.47 -15.34
N GLY A 32 15.67 -7.60 -15.84
CA GLY A 32 16.09 -6.44 -16.62
C GLY A 32 16.91 -5.43 -15.79
N ILE A 33 16.55 -5.25 -14.51
CA ILE A 33 17.33 -4.44 -13.57
C ILE A 33 18.68 -5.08 -13.27
N ASP A 34 18.72 -6.39 -13.05
CA ASP A 34 19.95 -7.13 -12.76
C ASP A 34 20.92 -7.07 -13.93
N ILE A 35 20.44 -7.27 -15.17
CA ILE A 35 21.26 -7.14 -16.39
C ILE A 35 21.86 -5.74 -16.49
N ILE A 36 21.06 -4.68 -16.32
CA ILE A 36 21.57 -3.29 -16.39
C ILE A 36 22.54 -2.99 -15.23
N LYS A 37 22.31 -3.56 -14.05
CA LYS A 37 23.22 -3.41 -12.90
C LYS A 37 24.56 -4.06 -13.19
N GLU A 38 24.56 -5.26 -13.75
CA GLU A 38 25.75 -6.04 -14.08
C GLU A 38 26.53 -5.42 -15.25
N ASP A 39 25.87 -5.14 -16.37
CA ASP A 39 26.49 -4.62 -17.61
C ASP A 39 27.19 -3.28 -17.39
N PHE A 40 26.66 -2.43 -16.51
CA PHE A 40 27.17 -1.08 -16.26
C PHE A 40 27.79 -0.91 -14.86
N GLU A 41 28.01 -2.02 -14.13
CA GLU A 41 28.57 -2.06 -12.77
C GLU A 41 27.93 -1.03 -11.81
N LEU A 42 26.60 -0.90 -11.87
CA LEU A 42 25.90 0.16 -11.17
C LEU A 42 25.85 -0.11 -9.66
N PRO A 43 26.23 0.88 -8.81
CA PRO A 43 26.05 0.77 -7.37
C PRO A 43 24.59 0.52 -6.99
N GLU A 44 24.36 -0.40 -6.06
CA GLU A 44 23.01 -0.78 -5.60
C GLU A 44 22.19 0.40 -5.08
N ARG A 45 22.87 1.36 -4.42
CA ARG A 45 22.26 2.61 -3.97
C ARG A 45 21.67 3.45 -5.11
N LEU A 46 22.27 3.43 -6.30
CA LEU A 46 21.78 4.17 -7.46
C LEU A 46 20.60 3.46 -8.12
N VAL A 47 20.63 2.13 -8.20
CA VAL A 47 19.51 1.32 -8.70
C VAL A 47 18.28 1.54 -7.79
N THR A 48 18.46 1.44 -6.49
CA THR A 48 17.38 1.61 -5.51
C THR A 48 16.77 3.01 -5.56
N ALA A 49 17.59 4.06 -5.71
CA ALA A 49 17.11 5.43 -5.85
C ALA A 49 16.23 5.66 -7.11
N ARG A 50 16.39 4.82 -8.14
CA ARG A 50 15.66 4.92 -9.41
C ARG A 50 14.29 4.22 -9.36
N PHE A 51 14.04 3.30 -8.42
CA PHE A 51 12.80 2.51 -8.40
C PHE A 51 11.51 3.34 -8.39
N ASN A 52 11.47 4.45 -7.66
CA ASN A 52 10.30 5.33 -7.61
C ASN A 52 9.91 5.89 -9.00
N THR A 53 10.86 6.01 -9.92
CA THR A 53 10.62 6.47 -11.30
C THR A 53 10.29 5.34 -12.26
N LEU A 54 10.74 4.12 -11.96
CA LEU A 54 10.54 2.93 -12.79
C LEU A 54 9.19 2.27 -12.53
N PHE A 55 8.58 2.53 -11.37
CA PHE A 55 7.19 2.20 -11.11
C PHE A 55 6.29 3.22 -11.82
N THR A 56 5.46 2.74 -12.74
CA THR A 56 4.57 3.61 -13.53
C THR A 56 3.10 3.31 -13.22
N LYS A 57 2.23 4.32 -13.41
CA LYS A 57 0.74 4.37 -13.52
C LYS A 57 -0.07 3.26 -12.83
N SER A 58 0.20 2.01 -13.18
CA SER A 58 -0.29 0.83 -12.49
C SER A 58 0.05 0.70 -11.00
N ALA A 59 1.17 1.22 -10.47
CA ALA A 59 1.50 1.03 -9.05
C ALA A 59 0.44 1.71 -8.19
N HIS A 60 0.04 2.92 -8.59
CA HIS A 60 -1.15 3.59 -8.09
C HIS A 60 -2.38 2.70 -8.28
N ARG A 61 -2.65 2.20 -9.49
CA ARG A 61 -3.81 1.33 -9.78
C ARG A 61 -3.83 0.04 -8.95
N LEU A 62 -2.68 -0.56 -8.64
CA LEU A 62 -2.51 -1.81 -7.92
C LEU A 62 -2.68 -1.58 -6.43
N VAL A 63 -2.09 -0.52 -5.88
CA VAL A 63 -2.31 -0.12 -4.48
C VAL A 63 -3.77 0.27 -4.28
N GLU A 64 -4.36 1.00 -5.23
CA GLU A 64 -5.78 1.35 -5.21
C GLU A 64 -6.67 0.10 -5.32
N LYS A 65 -6.35 -0.83 -6.21
CA LYS A 65 -7.06 -2.12 -6.34
C LYS A 65 -6.91 -2.96 -5.07
N ALA A 66 -5.72 -3.02 -4.49
CA ALA A 66 -5.46 -3.74 -3.24
C ALA A 66 -6.27 -3.14 -2.09
N PHE A 67 -6.31 -1.81 -1.96
CA PHE A 67 -7.17 -1.13 -0.99
C PHE A 67 -8.66 -1.43 -1.24
N LYS A 68 -9.15 -1.28 -2.48
CA LYS A 68 -10.56 -1.50 -2.84
C LYS A 68 -11.05 -2.93 -2.64
N SER A 69 -10.17 -3.92 -2.80
CA SER A 69 -10.49 -5.35 -2.64
C SER A 69 -10.29 -5.87 -1.22
N SER A 70 -9.56 -5.14 -0.37
CA SER A 70 -9.27 -5.52 1.01
C SER A 70 -10.42 -5.12 1.94
N LYS A 71 -11.51 -5.89 1.91
CA LYS A 71 -12.62 -5.75 2.86
C LYS A 71 -12.22 -6.30 4.22
N PHE A 72 -12.63 -5.62 5.29
CA PHE A 72 -12.37 -6.09 6.65
C PHE A 72 -13.29 -7.28 6.97
N ASN A 73 -12.71 -8.33 7.52
CA ASN A 73 -13.43 -9.50 8.01
C ASN A 73 -13.10 -9.72 9.49
N ALA A 74 -14.07 -9.45 10.37
CA ALA A 74 -13.86 -9.53 11.82
C ALA A 74 -13.44 -10.92 12.30
N ASP A 75 -13.76 -12.01 11.58
CA ASP A 75 -13.40 -13.38 11.99
C ASP A 75 -11.98 -13.78 11.58
N LYS A 76 -11.40 -13.09 10.58
CA LYS A 76 -10.10 -13.46 9.99
C LYS A 76 -9.03 -12.41 10.24
N ASP A 77 -9.40 -11.14 10.18
CA ASP A 77 -8.49 -10.02 10.29
C ASP A 77 -8.30 -9.61 11.74
N ARG A 78 -7.11 -9.08 12.05
CA ARG A 78 -6.83 -8.36 13.29
C ARG A 78 -6.93 -6.87 13.03
N ASP A 79 -7.64 -6.16 13.89
CA ASP A 79 -8.04 -4.75 13.69
C ASP A 79 -6.82 -3.84 13.45
N LEU A 80 -5.84 -3.86 14.36
CA LEU A 80 -4.63 -3.03 14.30
C LEU A 80 -3.80 -3.23 13.02
N PRO A 81 -3.28 -4.44 12.72
CA PRO A 81 -2.41 -4.62 11.56
C PRO A 81 -3.15 -4.40 10.23
N TRP A 82 -4.43 -4.76 10.17
CA TRP A 82 -5.23 -4.51 8.97
C TRP A 82 -5.44 -3.00 8.76
N PHE A 83 -5.75 -2.25 9.82
CA PHE A 83 -5.97 -0.79 9.74
C PHE A 83 -4.71 -0.07 9.26
N PHE A 84 -3.55 -0.36 9.87
CA PHE A 84 -2.29 0.25 9.46
C PHE A 84 -1.87 -0.14 8.05
N GLN A 85 -2.17 -1.36 7.59
CA GLN A 85 -1.96 -1.74 6.20
C GLN A 85 -2.80 -0.87 5.26
N GLN A 86 -4.08 -0.61 5.57
CA GLN A 86 -4.91 0.28 4.75
C GLN A 86 -4.43 1.74 4.81
N LYS A 87 -4.03 2.21 5.99
CA LYS A 87 -3.44 3.56 6.18
C LYS A 87 -2.21 3.72 5.29
N GLY A 88 -1.29 2.76 5.30
CA GLY A 88 -0.10 2.76 4.44
C GLY A 88 -0.44 2.83 2.95
N ARG A 89 -1.44 2.08 2.48
CA ARG A 89 -1.92 2.14 1.09
C ARG A 89 -2.46 3.53 0.73
N LEU A 90 -3.28 4.14 1.60
CA LEU A 90 -3.87 5.44 1.34
C LEU A 90 -2.86 6.58 1.40
N THR A 91 -1.92 6.56 2.35
CA THR A 91 -0.82 7.54 2.41
C THR A 91 0.07 7.47 1.17
N ALA A 92 0.29 6.27 0.62
CA ALA A 92 1.03 6.10 -0.63
C ALA A 92 0.27 6.63 -1.86
N LEU A 93 -1.07 6.51 -1.88
CA LEU A 93 -1.90 7.00 -2.98
C LEU A 93 -2.16 8.51 -2.91
N TYR A 94 -2.31 9.04 -1.69
CA TYR A 94 -2.78 10.40 -1.41
C TYR A 94 -2.00 10.98 -0.21
N PRO A 95 -0.75 11.42 -0.41
CA PRO A 95 0.11 11.89 0.69
C PRO A 95 -0.44 13.15 1.38
N ASP A 96 -1.20 13.98 0.66
CA ASP A 96 -1.78 15.23 1.18
C ASP A 96 -3.16 15.06 1.81
N MET A 97 -3.66 13.82 1.91
CA MET A 97 -4.97 13.55 2.50
C MET A 97 -4.93 13.69 4.02
N SER A 98 -5.91 14.41 4.60
CA SER A 98 -6.02 14.55 6.05
C SER A 98 -6.21 13.19 6.73
N GLU A 99 -5.68 13.05 7.94
CA GLU A 99 -5.75 11.82 8.72
C GLU A 99 -7.21 11.38 8.95
N PHE A 100 -8.10 12.33 9.24
CA PHE A 100 -9.55 12.07 9.31
C PHE A 100 -10.10 11.44 8.03
N MET A 101 -9.77 11.98 6.85
CA MET A 101 -10.25 11.45 5.58
C MET A 101 -9.66 10.07 5.27
N VAL A 102 -8.42 9.83 5.67
CA VAL A 102 -7.80 8.50 5.62
C VAL A 102 -8.60 7.52 6.48
N HIS A 103 -8.87 7.84 7.75
CA HIS A 103 -9.67 7.00 8.64
C HIS A 103 -11.07 6.73 8.07
N ARG A 104 -11.77 7.78 7.57
CA ARG A 104 -13.10 7.63 6.97
C ARG A 104 -13.11 6.70 5.76
N LYS A 105 -12.07 6.74 4.92
CA LYS A 105 -11.91 5.82 3.77
C LYS A 105 -11.60 4.40 4.23
N ILE A 106 -10.76 4.19 5.24
CA ILE A 106 -10.50 2.84 5.77
C ILE A 106 -11.80 2.22 6.28
N LEU A 107 -12.62 2.99 7.01
CA LEU A 107 -13.87 2.50 7.57
C LEU A 107 -14.91 2.11 6.50
N THR A 108 -14.86 2.65 5.27
CA THR A 108 -15.75 2.16 4.18
C THR A 108 -15.39 0.76 3.69
N GLN A 109 -14.22 0.23 4.06
CA GLN A 109 -13.85 -1.16 3.77
C GLN A 109 -14.41 -2.14 4.81
N CYS A 110 -14.95 -1.66 5.93
CA CYS A 110 -15.72 -2.49 6.87
C CYS A 110 -17.11 -2.80 6.31
N GLY A 111 -17.79 -1.80 5.75
CA GLY A 111 -19.13 -1.91 5.20
C GLY A 111 -20.22 -2.18 6.27
N GLY A 112 -21.48 -2.02 5.85
CA GLY A 112 -22.66 -2.37 6.63
C GLY A 112 -22.71 -1.72 8.02
N ASP A 113 -23.26 -2.46 8.99
CA ASP A 113 -23.47 -1.97 10.35
C ASP A 113 -22.16 -1.71 11.10
N LEU A 114 -21.08 -2.45 10.76
CA LEU A 114 -19.77 -2.24 11.36
C LEU A 114 -19.21 -0.86 10.99
N GLU A 115 -19.27 -0.50 9.72
CA GLU A 115 -18.89 0.84 9.26
C GLU A 115 -19.67 1.93 10.01
N HIS A 116 -20.99 1.81 10.08
CA HIS A 116 -21.85 2.80 10.74
C HIS A 116 -21.56 2.90 12.25
N SER A 117 -21.43 1.76 12.92
CA SER A 117 -21.19 1.68 14.35
C SER A 117 -19.89 2.35 14.74
N VAL A 118 -18.79 2.07 14.02
CA VAL A 118 -17.50 2.70 14.29
C VAL A 118 -17.54 4.19 13.95
N LYS A 119 -18.06 4.56 12.76
CA LYS A 119 -18.13 5.95 12.30
C LYS A 119 -18.95 6.85 13.22
N SER A 120 -19.98 6.33 13.87
CA SER A 120 -20.82 7.08 14.81
C SER A 120 -20.10 7.46 16.11
N ARG A 121 -18.96 6.82 16.40
CA ARG A 121 -18.20 6.98 17.64
C ARG A 121 -16.85 7.68 17.43
N THR A 122 -16.44 7.87 16.18
CA THR A 122 -15.22 8.62 15.81
C THR A 122 -15.56 10.06 15.44
N THR A 123 -14.68 11.00 15.81
CA THR A 123 -14.74 12.42 15.41
C THR A 123 -13.60 12.78 14.46
N GLU A 124 -13.56 14.04 14.00
CA GLU A 124 -12.45 14.54 13.18
C GLU A 124 -11.11 14.56 13.93
N GLN A 125 -11.14 14.60 15.26
CA GLN A 125 -9.98 14.63 16.13
C GLN A 125 -9.55 13.23 16.58
N SER A 126 -10.31 12.18 16.27
CA SER A 126 -9.97 10.81 16.64
C SER A 126 -8.66 10.38 15.99
N SER A 127 -7.73 9.93 16.82
CA SER A 127 -6.47 9.35 16.37
C SER A 127 -6.69 7.99 15.71
N ALA A 128 -5.63 7.46 15.08
CA ALA A 128 -5.66 6.10 14.56
C ALA A 128 -5.90 5.07 15.68
N GLU A 129 -5.31 5.30 16.86
CA GLU A 129 -5.49 4.45 18.03
C GLU A 129 -6.94 4.49 18.53
N ASP A 130 -7.54 5.68 18.67
CA ASP A 130 -8.95 5.81 19.05
C ASP A 130 -9.87 5.06 18.08
N THR A 131 -9.60 5.20 16.78
CA THR A 131 -10.38 4.55 15.72
C THR A 131 -10.25 3.03 15.78
N ILE A 132 -9.05 2.51 16.02
CA ILE A 132 -8.78 1.07 16.14
C ILE A 132 -9.43 0.51 17.40
N ASN A 133 -9.32 1.20 18.54
CA ASN A 133 -9.92 0.77 19.80
C ASN A 133 -11.45 0.66 19.68
N ILE A 134 -12.10 1.63 19.01
CA ILE A 134 -13.54 1.59 18.74
C ILE A 134 -13.88 0.43 17.80
N LEU A 135 -13.08 0.20 16.75
CA LEU A 135 -13.27 -0.92 15.83
C LEU A 135 -13.22 -2.27 16.58
N GLU A 136 -12.19 -2.47 17.40
CA GLU A 136 -12.00 -3.68 18.22
C GLU A 136 -13.14 -3.86 19.23
N GLU A 137 -13.60 -2.78 19.87
CA GLU A 137 -14.74 -2.83 20.81
C GLU A 137 -16.02 -3.31 20.10
N VAL A 138 -16.32 -2.75 18.92
CA VAL A 138 -17.53 -3.09 18.15
C VAL A 138 -17.46 -4.51 17.62
N THR A 139 -16.31 -4.94 17.08
CA THR A 139 -16.13 -6.31 16.58
C THR A 139 -16.23 -7.33 17.70
N THR A 140 -15.64 -7.05 18.88
CA THR A 140 -15.71 -7.93 20.05
C THR A 140 -17.14 -8.04 20.59
N ARG A 141 -17.87 -6.93 20.71
CA ARG A 141 -19.28 -6.96 21.17
C ARG A 141 -20.17 -7.75 20.22
N THR A 142 -19.99 -7.60 18.91
CA THR A 142 -20.79 -8.31 17.91
C THR A 142 -20.57 -9.83 17.99
N LYS A 143 -19.32 -10.27 18.21
CA LYS A 143 -19.00 -11.70 18.41
C LYS A 143 -19.63 -12.29 19.67
N MET A 144 -19.69 -11.52 20.76
CA MET A 144 -20.31 -11.99 22.01
C MET A 144 -21.84 -12.19 21.89
N VAL A 145 -22.52 -11.39 21.05
CA VAL A 145 -23.98 -11.49 20.87
C VAL A 145 -24.39 -12.66 19.97
N LEU A 146 -23.55 -13.07 19.02
CA LEU A 146 -23.84 -14.16 18.07
C LEU A 146 -23.36 -15.55 18.55
N GLY A 147 -22.56 -15.60 19.60
CA GLY A 147 -22.03 -16.84 20.19
C GLY A 147 -22.79 -17.35 21.41
N GLY A 148 -23.96 -16.79 21.72
CA GLY A 148 -24.83 -17.17 22.84
C GLY A 148 -26.11 -17.88 22.41
#